data_AF-A0A4R5P5N5-F1
#
_entry.id   AF-A0A4R5P5N5-F1
#
_cell.length_a   1.000
_cell.length_b   1.000
_cell.length_c   1.000
_cell.angle_alpha   90.00
_cell.angle_beta   90.00
_cell.angle_gamma   90.00
#
_symmetry.space_group_name_H-M   'P 1'
#
loop_
_entity.id
_entity.type
_entity.pdbx_description
1 polymer ?
#
loop_
_entity_poly.entity_id
_entity_poly.type
_entity_poly.pdbx_seq_one_letter_code
_entity_poly.pdbx_strand_id
1 'polypeptide(L)'
;MFGSLPENDLVESVSSLALEVIDELRMKMLECMLVLQTLPDEADLNFADLASDILMAHRSTQEAYQAASIVHQGAELDERWGHGLSRPKAIFARHNAAVRQGAEKVNPAPALCDQLERHLYQLPRSDRTQDVRGARPKCSGLVRTTGEDCANTAIYLGAGMFGAHCYSHASPAERDQYRAHHQSVEAHRTRSHDDLRSIQRAVGEKIAAHWISNRPQRIEWVDQIVP
;
A
#
# COMPACT_ATOMS: atom_id res chain seq x y z
N MET A 1 -27.41 3.74 -48.90
CA MET A 1 -27.80 4.52 -47.71
C MET A 1 -27.85 3.53 -46.56
N PHE A 2 -26.69 3.27 -45.93
CA PHE A 2 -26.60 2.36 -44.79
C PHE A 2 -26.88 3.19 -43.54
N GLY A 3 -27.95 2.84 -42.83
CA GLY A 3 -28.29 3.48 -41.57
C GLY A 3 -27.18 3.23 -40.56
N SER A 4 -26.55 4.29 -40.10
CA SER A 4 -25.76 4.29 -38.88
C SER A 4 -26.68 3.90 -37.73
N LEU A 5 -26.43 2.74 -37.13
CA LEU A 5 -26.95 2.43 -35.80
C LEU A 5 -26.46 3.54 -34.86
N PRO A 6 -27.29 4.03 -33.93
CA PRO A 6 -26.85 5.07 -33.01
C PRO A 6 -25.62 4.58 -32.25
N GLU A 7 -24.53 5.34 -32.35
CA GLU A 7 -23.40 5.23 -31.41
C GLU A 7 -24.01 5.38 -30.03
N ASN A 8 -24.10 4.25 -29.33
CA ASN A 8 -24.62 4.22 -27.99
C ASN A 8 -23.54 4.88 -27.13
N ASP A 9 -23.66 6.20 -26.94
CA ASP A 9 -22.98 7.00 -25.91
C ASP A 9 -23.39 6.50 -24.52
N LEU A 10 -23.13 5.21 -24.27
CA LEU A 10 -23.38 4.60 -22.99
C LEU A 10 -22.37 5.21 -22.03
N VAL A 11 -22.87 6.14 -21.21
CA VAL A 11 -22.19 6.64 -20.01
C VAL A 11 -21.54 5.44 -19.31
N GLU A 12 -20.24 5.53 -19.04
CA GLU A 12 -19.52 4.46 -18.32
C GLU A 12 -20.21 4.26 -16.98
N SER A 13 -20.63 3.03 -16.70
CA SER A 13 -21.30 2.68 -15.46
C SER A 13 -20.74 1.38 -14.89
N VAL A 14 -20.78 1.29 -13.57
CA VAL A 14 -20.40 0.11 -12.81
C VAL A 14 -21.56 -0.22 -11.88
N SER A 15 -22.06 -1.45 -11.95
CA SER A 15 -23.13 -1.91 -11.06
C SER A 15 -22.59 -2.20 -9.65
N SER A 16 -23.46 -2.15 -8.64
CA SER A 16 -23.09 -2.52 -7.26
C SER A 16 -22.55 -3.95 -7.19
N LEU A 17 -23.18 -4.89 -7.90
CA LEU A 17 -22.71 -6.28 -7.98
C LEU A 17 -21.29 -6.37 -8.57
N ALA A 18 -20.98 -5.62 -9.62
CA ALA A 18 -19.63 -5.63 -10.19
C ALA A 18 -18.60 -5.11 -9.18
N LEU A 19 -18.94 -4.05 -8.44
CA LEU A 19 -18.07 -3.50 -7.41
C LEU A 19 -17.83 -4.50 -6.26
N GLU A 20 -18.89 -5.16 -5.78
CA GLU A 20 -18.82 -6.20 -4.73
C GLU A 20 -17.97 -7.40 -5.17
N VAL A 21 -18.17 -7.89 -6.40
CA VAL A 21 -17.40 -9.02 -6.94
C VAL A 21 -15.92 -8.67 -7.09
N ILE A 22 -15.59 -7.44 -7.51
CA ILE A 22 -14.19 -7.00 -7.61
C ILE A 22 -13.55 -6.86 -6.23
N ASP A 23 -14.28 -6.37 -5.21
CA ASP A 23 -13.79 -6.30 -3.83
C ASP A 23 -13.50 -7.70 -3.27
N GLU A 24 -14.45 -8.64 -3.44
CA GLU A 24 -14.25 -10.03 -3.01
C GLU A 24 -13.07 -10.67 -3.75
N LEU A 25 -12.91 -10.43 -5.05
CA LEU A 25 -11.76 -10.92 -5.80
C LEU A 25 -10.43 -10.36 -5.24
N ARG A 26 -10.39 -9.08 -4.86
CA ARG A 26 -9.21 -8.50 -4.22
C ARG A 26 -8.91 -9.16 -2.88
N MET A 27 -9.95 -9.41 -2.07
CA MET A 27 -9.82 -10.14 -0.80
C MET A 27 -9.28 -11.56 -1.03
N LYS A 28 -9.75 -12.28 -2.05
CA LYS A 28 -9.22 -13.60 -2.42
C LYS A 28 -7.76 -13.55 -2.85
N MET A 29 -7.32 -12.53 -3.57
CA MET A 29 -5.90 -12.40 -3.92
C MET A 29 -5.03 -12.18 -2.68
N LEU A 30 -5.52 -11.39 -1.71
CA LEU A 30 -4.84 -11.20 -0.43
C LEU A 30 -4.79 -12.50 0.39
N GLU A 31 -5.90 -13.24 0.47
CA GLU A 31 -5.95 -14.56 1.12
C GLU A 31 -4.92 -15.52 0.50
N CYS A 32 -4.84 -15.59 -0.84
CA CYS A 32 -3.84 -16.39 -1.54
C CYS A 32 -2.41 -16.01 -1.17
N MET A 33 -2.09 -14.71 -1.10
CA MET A 33 -0.76 -14.26 -0.67
C MET A 33 -0.43 -14.73 0.75
N LEU A 34 -1.37 -14.61 1.69
CA LEU A 34 -1.16 -14.96 3.09
C LEU A 34 -1.04 -16.46 3.31
N VAL A 35 -1.87 -17.26 2.64
CA VAL A 35 -1.78 -18.73 2.69
C VAL A 35 -0.46 -19.21 2.09
N LEU A 36 0.00 -18.59 1.00
CA LEU A 36 1.26 -18.99 0.39
C LEU A 36 2.46 -18.81 1.32
N GLN A 37 2.41 -17.83 2.23
CA GLN A 37 3.46 -17.61 3.24
C GLN A 37 3.52 -18.71 4.31
N THR A 38 2.48 -19.54 4.45
CA THR A 38 2.47 -20.65 5.42
C THR A 38 3.07 -21.93 4.86
N LEU A 39 3.07 -22.10 3.54
CA LEU A 39 3.47 -23.34 2.87
C LEU A 39 4.96 -23.72 2.95
N PRO A 40 5.95 -22.81 3.08
CA PRO A 40 7.36 -23.19 3.12
C PRO A 40 7.75 -24.16 4.25
N ASP A 41 6.97 -24.22 5.34
CA ASP A 41 7.19 -25.16 6.44
C ASP A 41 6.53 -26.52 6.17
N GLU A 42 5.61 -26.60 5.19
CA GLU A 42 4.78 -27.77 4.88
C GLU A 42 5.19 -28.45 3.56
N ALA A 43 5.91 -27.75 2.69
CA ALA A 43 6.34 -28.24 1.39
C ALA A 43 7.74 -27.74 1.02
N ASP A 44 8.62 -28.66 0.62
CA ASP A 44 9.96 -28.35 0.12
C ASP A 44 9.91 -27.87 -1.35
N LEU A 45 9.25 -26.72 -1.55
CA LEU A 45 9.05 -26.08 -2.85
C LEU A 45 9.37 -24.58 -2.76
N ASN A 46 9.93 -24.05 -3.84
CA ASN A 46 10.12 -22.61 -3.98
C ASN A 46 8.85 -21.97 -4.55
N PHE A 47 8.17 -21.16 -3.74
CA PHE A 47 6.93 -20.47 -4.10
C PHE A 47 7.15 -19.02 -4.59
N ALA A 48 8.39 -18.57 -4.82
CA ALA A 48 8.68 -17.17 -5.13
C ALA A 48 7.97 -16.64 -6.38
N ASP A 49 7.96 -17.41 -7.47
CA ASP A 49 7.32 -17.00 -8.73
C ASP A 49 5.80 -16.90 -8.55
N LEU A 50 5.18 -17.90 -7.91
CA LEU A 50 3.75 -17.89 -7.61
C LEU A 50 3.38 -16.70 -6.69
N ALA A 51 4.22 -16.38 -5.69
CA ALA A 51 4.01 -15.23 -4.83
C ALA A 51 4.07 -13.90 -5.61
N SER A 52 4.99 -13.79 -6.56
CA SER A 52 5.09 -12.63 -7.44
C SER A 52 3.84 -12.47 -8.31
N ASP A 53 3.36 -13.56 -8.91
CA ASP A 53 2.18 -13.55 -9.78
C ASP A 53 0.92 -13.16 -9.01
N ILE A 54 0.70 -13.74 -7.81
CA ILE A 54 -0.45 -13.38 -6.97
C ILE A 54 -0.34 -11.92 -6.53
N LEU A 55 0.85 -11.43 -6.18
CA LEU A 55 1.06 -10.02 -5.81
C LEU A 55 0.72 -9.08 -6.98
N MET A 56 1.04 -9.46 -8.21
CA MET A 56 0.66 -8.68 -9.40
C MET A 56 -0.85 -8.70 -9.64
N ALA A 57 -1.50 -9.85 -9.47
CA ALA A 57 -2.95 -9.97 -9.55
C ALA A 57 -3.65 -9.16 -8.45
N HIS A 58 -3.15 -9.19 -7.22
CA HIS A 58 -3.65 -8.39 -6.11
C HIS A 58 -3.57 -6.89 -6.39
N ARG A 59 -2.44 -6.38 -6.88
CA ARG A 59 -2.33 -4.95 -7.26
C ARG A 59 -3.28 -4.58 -8.41
N SER A 60 -3.44 -5.48 -9.38
CA SER A 60 -4.34 -5.27 -10.52
C SER A 60 -5.80 -5.23 -10.09
N THR A 61 -6.20 -6.08 -9.15
CA THR A 61 -7.56 -6.08 -8.58
C THR A 61 -7.82 -4.86 -7.71
N GLN A 62 -6.83 -4.38 -6.95
CA GLN A 62 -6.88 -3.10 -6.25
C GLN A 62 -7.11 -1.92 -7.22
N GLU A 63 -6.34 -1.87 -8.31
CA GLU A 63 -6.47 -0.82 -9.30
C GLU A 63 -7.85 -0.86 -9.99
N ALA A 64 -8.33 -2.06 -10.31
CA ALA A 64 -9.66 -2.27 -10.88
C ALA A 64 -10.77 -1.85 -9.92
N TYR A 65 -10.70 -2.25 -8.65
CA TYR A 65 -11.67 -1.86 -7.62
C TYR A 65 -11.75 -0.34 -7.48
N GLN A 66 -10.60 0.31 -7.35
CA GLN A 66 -10.55 1.75 -7.15
C GLN A 66 -11.11 2.53 -8.34
N ALA A 67 -10.77 2.12 -9.57
CA ALA A 67 -11.35 2.72 -10.77
C ALA A 67 -12.86 2.46 -10.88
N ALA A 68 -13.29 1.22 -10.62
CA ALA A 68 -14.70 0.85 -10.64
C ALA A 68 -15.51 1.63 -9.60
N SER A 69 -14.94 1.85 -8.42
CA SER A 69 -15.54 2.62 -7.33
C SER A 69 -15.70 4.10 -7.70
N ILE A 70 -14.72 4.72 -8.37
CA ILE A 70 -14.84 6.09 -8.87
C ILE A 70 -16.01 6.21 -9.86
N VAL A 71 -16.11 5.27 -10.81
CA VAL A 71 -17.21 5.24 -11.80
C VAL A 71 -18.55 4.98 -11.12
N HIS A 72 -18.61 4.04 -10.18
CA HIS A 72 -19.83 3.71 -9.44
C HIS A 72 -20.36 4.89 -8.62
N GLN A 73 -19.47 5.72 -8.08
CA GLN A 73 -19.81 6.95 -7.35
C GLN A 73 -20.27 8.09 -8.28
N GLY A 74 -20.33 7.88 -9.60
CA GLY A 74 -20.79 8.88 -10.56
C GLY A 74 -19.78 10.00 -10.81
N ALA A 75 -18.49 9.74 -10.61
CA ALA A 75 -17.45 10.72 -10.85
C ALA A 75 -17.43 11.17 -12.32
N GLU A 76 -17.28 12.47 -12.54
CA GLU A 76 -17.09 13.00 -13.90
C GLU A 76 -15.75 12.52 -14.48
N LEU A 77 -15.80 12.14 -15.76
CA LEU A 77 -14.65 11.71 -16.54
C LEU A 77 -14.57 12.55 -17.81
N ASP A 78 -13.34 12.94 -18.16
CA ASP A 78 -13.04 13.53 -19.47
C ASP A 78 -13.35 12.53 -20.62
N GLU A 79 -13.30 12.98 -21.87
CA GLU A 79 -13.64 12.16 -23.04
C GLU A 79 -12.83 10.85 -23.10
N ARG A 80 -13.46 9.78 -23.61
CA ARG A 80 -12.78 8.47 -23.75
C ARG A 80 -11.66 8.55 -24.77
N TRP A 81 -10.58 7.84 -24.49
CA TRP A 81 -9.48 7.67 -25.43
C TRP A 81 -9.74 6.47 -26.34
N GLY A 82 -10.42 6.72 -27.46
CA GLY A 82 -10.77 5.70 -28.45
C GLY A 82 -12.06 4.94 -28.15
N HIS A 83 -12.36 3.95 -28.99
CA HIS A 83 -13.65 3.26 -29.01
C HIS A 83 -13.78 2.07 -28.03
N GLY A 84 -12.69 1.72 -27.35
CA GLY A 84 -12.66 0.59 -26.41
C GLY A 84 -13.13 0.96 -25.00
N LEU A 85 -13.31 -0.06 -24.14
CA LEU A 85 -13.49 0.16 -22.71
C LEU A 85 -12.20 0.70 -22.09
N SER A 86 -12.35 1.66 -21.17
CA SER A 86 -11.23 2.25 -20.44
C SER A 86 -10.56 1.21 -19.54
N ARG A 87 -9.24 1.11 -19.62
CA ARG A 87 -8.45 0.42 -18.58
C ARG A 87 -8.55 1.20 -17.25
N PRO A 88 -8.39 0.56 -16.08
CA PRO A 88 -8.41 1.26 -14.78
C PRO A 88 -7.53 2.52 -14.73
N LYS A 89 -6.30 2.46 -15.24
CA LYS A 89 -5.39 3.64 -15.36
C LYS A 89 -5.98 4.80 -16.15
N ALA A 90 -6.71 4.50 -17.22
CA ALA A 90 -7.34 5.52 -18.06
C ALA A 90 -8.51 6.20 -17.32
N ILE A 91 -9.26 5.47 -16.49
CA ILE A 91 -10.29 6.04 -15.62
C ILE A 91 -9.69 7.10 -14.68
N PHE A 92 -8.60 6.78 -13.98
CA PHE A 92 -7.94 7.76 -13.10
C PHE A 92 -7.42 8.97 -13.88
N ALA A 93 -6.82 8.75 -15.05
CA ALA A 93 -6.28 9.85 -15.85
C ALA A 93 -7.39 10.81 -16.30
N ARG A 94 -8.52 10.26 -16.78
CA ARG A 94 -9.68 11.02 -17.26
C ARG A 94 -10.43 11.70 -16.12
N HIS A 95 -10.56 11.06 -14.96
CA HIS A 95 -11.10 11.71 -13.77
C HIS A 95 -10.22 12.89 -13.33
N ASN A 96 -8.91 12.70 -13.25
CA ASN A 96 -7.98 13.77 -12.90
C ASN A 96 -7.99 14.93 -13.92
N ALA A 97 -8.21 14.63 -15.21
CA ALA A 97 -8.37 15.66 -16.24
C ALA A 97 -9.65 16.47 -16.02
N ALA A 98 -10.79 15.81 -15.77
CA ALA A 98 -12.05 16.47 -15.44
C ALA A 98 -11.92 17.35 -14.18
N VAL A 99 -11.26 16.85 -13.12
CA VAL A 99 -11.01 17.62 -11.89
C VAL A 99 -10.20 18.90 -12.16
N ARG A 100 -9.21 18.85 -13.05
CA ARG A 100 -8.46 20.05 -13.46
C ARG A 100 -9.31 21.06 -14.23
N GLN A 101 -10.38 20.60 -14.88
CA GLN A 101 -11.35 21.43 -15.59
C GLN A 101 -12.49 21.94 -14.68
N GLY A 102 -12.50 21.56 -13.40
CA GLY A 102 -13.44 22.06 -12.40
C GLY A 102 -14.40 21.01 -11.83
N ALA A 103 -14.33 19.74 -12.27
CA ALA A 103 -15.15 18.68 -11.70
C ALA A 103 -14.80 18.40 -10.23
N GLU A 104 -15.77 17.87 -9.48
CA GLU A 104 -15.54 17.43 -8.10
C GLU A 104 -14.56 16.25 -8.06
N LYS A 105 -13.58 16.32 -7.15
CA LYS A 105 -12.64 15.22 -6.94
C LYS A 105 -13.28 14.12 -6.10
N VAL A 106 -13.46 12.96 -6.72
CA VAL A 106 -13.99 11.75 -6.07
C VAL A 106 -12.82 10.83 -5.71
N ASN A 107 -12.75 10.42 -4.45
CA ASN A 107 -11.79 9.40 -4.03
C ASN A 107 -12.43 8.00 -4.15
N PRO A 108 -11.64 6.96 -4.44
CA PRO A 108 -12.15 5.59 -4.35
C PRO A 108 -12.75 5.30 -2.97
N ALA A 109 -13.88 4.61 -2.94
CA ALA A 109 -14.47 4.11 -1.70
C ALA A 109 -13.52 3.10 -1.03
N PRO A 110 -13.57 2.99 0.31
CA PRO A 110 -12.77 2.00 1.03
C PRO A 110 -13.27 0.58 0.72
N ALA A 111 -12.33 -0.31 0.42
CA ALA A 111 -12.57 -1.73 0.23
C ALA A 111 -12.61 -2.47 1.57
N LEU A 112 -13.25 -3.63 1.60
CA LEU A 112 -13.27 -4.49 2.79
C LEU A 112 -11.84 -4.85 3.27
N CYS A 113 -10.97 -5.19 2.31
CA CYS A 113 -9.60 -5.62 2.59
C CYS A 113 -8.64 -4.47 2.99
N ASP A 114 -9.01 -3.19 2.82
CA ASP A 114 -8.13 -2.05 3.13
C ASP A 114 -7.72 -1.99 4.61
N GLN A 115 -8.62 -2.39 5.51
CA GLN A 115 -8.32 -2.41 6.94
C GLN A 115 -7.34 -3.53 7.28
N LEU A 116 -7.55 -4.71 6.68
CA LEU A 116 -6.69 -5.86 6.86
C LEU A 116 -5.30 -5.62 6.29
N GLU A 117 -5.18 -5.09 5.07
CA GLU A 117 -3.89 -4.77 4.45
C GLU A 117 -3.10 -3.76 5.28
N ARG A 118 -3.75 -2.70 5.79
CA ARG A 118 -3.10 -1.74 6.69
C ARG A 118 -2.57 -2.42 7.94
N HIS A 119 -3.36 -3.29 8.55
CA HIS A 119 -2.94 -4.02 9.74
C HIS A 119 -1.76 -4.98 9.45
N LEU A 120 -1.75 -5.61 8.28
CA LEU A 120 -0.78 -6.65 7.93
C LEU A 120 0.52 -6.11 7.32
N TYR A 121 0.49 -4.99 6.60
CA TYR A 121 1.64 -4.52 5.81
C TYR A 121 2.15 -3.13 6.21
N GLN A 122 1.42 -2.38 7.04
CA GLN A 122 1.87 -1.06 7.46
C GLN A 122 2.75 -1.15 8.72
N LEU A 123 4.03 -0.81 8.59
CA LEU A 123 4.93 -0.67 9.73
C LEU A 123 4.50 0.51 10.62
N PRO A 124 4.68 0.40 11.95
CA PRO A 124 4.57 1.53 12.85
C PRO A 124 5.48 2.69 12.40
N ARG A 125 5.05 3.93 12.62
CA ARG A 125 5.90 5.09 12.38
C ARG A 125 7.12 5.00 13.29
N SER A 126 8.30 5.14 12.70
CA SER A 126 9.54 5.25 13.46
C SER A 126 9.79 6.71 13.77
N ASP A 127 10.43 6.97 14.91
CA ASP A 127 10.88 8.31 15.27
C ASP A 127 12.05 8.74 14.37
N ARG A 128 11.79 9.63 13.41
CA ARG A 128 12.80 10.13 12.47
C ARG A 128 12.88 11.65 12.49
N THR A 129 14.06 12.16 12.12
CA THR A 129 14.30 13.58 11.80
C THR A 129 13.29 14.19 10.84
N GLN A 130 12.76 13.38 9.93
CA GLN A 130 11.82 13.78 8.88
C GLN A 130 10.41 14.05 9.44
N ASP A 131 10.09 13.50 10.61
CA ASP A 131 8.77 13.66 11.25
C ASP A 131 8.66 14.96 12.06
N VAL A 132 9.78 15.63 12.32
CA VAL A 132 9.80 16.92 13.01
C VAL A 132 9.28 18.02 12.09
N ARG A 133 8.18 18.66 12.49
CA ARG A 133 7.63 19.86 11.84
C ARG A 133 8.35 21.12 12.34
N GLY A 134 8.81 21.97 11.42
CA GLY A 134 9.40 23.28 11.73
C GLY A 134 10.87 23.43 11.33
N ALA A 135 11.45 24.57 11.69
CA ALA A 135 12.85 24.87 11.40
C ALA A 135 13.79 23.99 12.23
N ARG A 136 14.74 23.35 11.57
CA ARG A 136 15.71 22.47 12.23
C ARG A 136 16.86 23.29 12.79
N PRO A 137 17.27 23.08 14.05
CA PRO A 137 18.39 23.82 14.65
C PRO A 137 19.68 23.66 13.84
N LYS A 138 20.43 24.75 13.67
CA LYS A 138 21.77 24.71 13.06
C LYS A 138 22.83 24.37 14.10
N CYS A 139 23.95 23.85 13.63
CA CYS A 139 25.13 23.58 14.44
C CYS A 139 25.71 24.89 15.00
N SER A 140 25.97 24.93 16.31
CA SER A 140 26.63 26.07 16.99
C SER A 140 28.16 26.08 16.89
N GLY A 141 28.76 25.09 16.23
CA GLY A 141 30.22 25.00 16.04
C GLY A 141 30.76 25.88 14.91
N LEU A 142 32.04 26.21 14.97
CA LEU A 142 32.77 26.94 13.92
C LEU A 142 33.57 25.97 13.03
N VAL A 143 33.63 26.27 11.73
CA VAL A 143 34.44 25.50 10.78
C VAL A 143 35.92 25.82 11.02
N ARG A 144 36.72 24.82 11.39
CA ARG A 144 38.13 24.99 11.80
C ARG A 144 39.01 25.68 10.74
N THR A 145 38.70 25.51 9.46
CA THR A 145 39.51 26.07 8.35
C THR A 145 39.16 27.52 8.02
N THR A 146 37.92 27.95 8.20
CA THR A 146 37.45 29.29 7.81
C THR A 146 37.15 30.18 9.02
N GLY A 147 36.94 29.60 10.20
CA GLY A 147 36.49 30.31 11.40
C GLY A 147 35.02 30.74 11.37
N GLU A 148 34.29 30.39 10.31
CA GLU A 148 32.88 30.77 10.12
C GLU A 148 31.91 29.80 10.80
N ASP A 149 30.67 30.24 11.02
CA ASP A 149 29.58 29.42 11.56
C ASP A 149 29.31 28.19 10.68
N CYS A 150 29.17 27.03 11.32
CA CYS A 150 28.84 25.80 10.62
C CYS A 150 27.41 25.86 10.05
N ALA A 151 27.29 25.73 8.74
CA ALA A 151 25.99 25.72 8.05
C ALA A 151 25.18 24.42 8.23
N ASN A 152 25.78 23.36 8.79
CA ASN A 152 25.12 22.06 8.96
C ASN A 152 24.02 22.09 10.03
N THR A 153 23.04 21.22 9.89
CA THR A 153 22.00 20.98 10.90
C THR A 153 22.59 20.26 12.11
N ALA A 154 22.08 20.60 13.30
CA ALA A 154 22.40 19.85 14.51
C ALA A 154 21.91 18.39 14.41
N ILE A 155 22.58 17.49 15.11
CA ILE A 155 22.18 16.07 15.12
C ILE A 155 20.85 15.89 15.84
N TYR A 156 20.08 14.90 15.38
CA TYR A 156 18.83 14.53 16.01
C TYR A 156 19.04 13.43 17.04
N LEU A 157 18.44 13.61 18.19
CA LEU A 157 18.64 12.76 19.37
C LEU A 157 17.41 11.91 19.69
N GLY A 158 16.35 12.01 18.88
CA GLY A 158 15.07 11.34 19.10
C GLY A 158 14.04 12.22 19.82
N ALA A 159 12.78 11.82 19.74
CA ALA A 159 11.62 12.43 20.38
C ALA A 159 11.49 13.95 20.14
N GLY A 160 11.84 14.41 18.94
CA GLY A 160 11.82 15.83 18.58
C GLY A 160 13.04 16.63 19.06
N MET A 161 14.00 16.00 19.75
CA MET A 161 15.17 16.68 20.31
C MET A 161 16.34 16.73 19.33
N PHE A 162 17.06 17.85 19.38
CA PHE A 162 18.30 18.06 18.64
C PHE A 162 19.43 18.41 19.61
N GLY A 163 20.66 18.04 19.24
CA GLY A 163 21.85 18.54 19.90
C GLY A 163 22.10 20.01 19.59
N ALA A 164 23.20 20.54 20.14
CA ALA A 164 23.71 21.85 19.77
C ALA A 164 24.56 21.79 18.48
N HIS A 165 25.17 20.63 18.20
CA HIS A 165 26.16 20.49 17.15
C HIS A 165 25.76 19.50 16.05
N CYS A 166 26.33 19.65 14.85
CA CYS A 166 26.33 18.59 13.83
C CYS A 166 27.29 17.47 14.24
N TYR A 167 27.21 16.31 13.59
CA TYR A 167 27.95 15.11 14.00
C TYR A 167 29.47 15.34 14.09
N SER A 168 30.01 16.16 13.19
CA SER A 168 31.44 16.53 13.16
C SER A 168 31.87 17.41 14.33
N HIS A 169 31.01 18.29 14.84
CA HIS A 169 31.30 19.18 15.98
C HIS A 169 30.74 18.66 17.31
N ALA A 170 29.92 17.61 17.28
CA ALA A 170 29.27 17.05 18.44
C ALA A 170 30.25 16.59 19.51
N SER A 171 29.88 16.89 20.76
CA SER A 171 30.54 16.36 21.94
C SER A 171 30.43 14.83 21.98
N PRO A 172 31.30 14.14 22.75
CA PRO A 172 31.18 12.70 22.95
C PRO A 172 29.77 12.29 23.44
N ALA A 173 29.20 13.03 24.38
CA ALA A 173 27.86 12.77 24.92
C ALA A 173 26.75 12.89 23.86
N GLU A 174 26.79 13.93 23.01
CA GLU A 174 25.85 14.09 21.89
C GLU A 174 25.98 12.94 20.88
N ARG A 175 27.20 12.50 20.58
CA ARG A 175 27.43 11.34 19.69
C ARG A 175 26.93 10.04 20.30
N ASP A 176 27.09 9.85 21.61
CA ASP A 176 26.57 8.68 22.33
C ASP A 176 25.05 8.64 22.29
N GLN A 177 24.38 9.76 22.55
CA GLN A 177 22.92 9.87 22.45
C GLN A 177 22.42 9.61 21.02
N TYR A 178 23.07 10.20 20.02
CA TYR A 178 22.76 9.94 18.62
C TYR A 178 22.91 8.45 18.26
N ARG A 179 24.01 7.81 18.66
CA ARG A 179 24.23 6.37 18.43
C ARG A 179 23.17 5.52 19.13
N ALA A 180 22.88 5.81 20.40
CA ALA A 180 21.87 5.08 21.17
C ALA A 180 20.47 5.21 20.53
N HIS A 181 20.09 6.41 20.08
CA HIS A 181 18.84 6.62 19.35
C HIS A 181 18.79 5.80 18.06
N HIS A 182 19.84 5.87 17.22
CA HIS A 182 19.90 5.11 15.97
C HIS A 182 19.85 3.60 16.20
N GLN A 183 20.55 3.08 17.21
CA GLN A 183 20.47 1.67 17.60
C GLN A 183 19.07 1.28 18.07
N SER A 184 18.42 2.14 18.87
CA SER A 184 17.04 1.92 19.32
C SER A 184 16.04 1.91 18.17
N VAL A 185 16.17 2.83 17.20
CA VAL A 185 15.31 2.89 16.02
C VAL A 185 15.48 1.64 15.15
N GLU A 186 16.72 1.21 14.92
CA GLU A 186 16.97 -0.01 14.13
C GLU A 186 16.42 -1.25 14.83
N ALA A 187 16.66 -1.40 16.15
CA ALA A 187 16.12 -2.49 16.93
C ALA A 187 14.58 -2.50 16.94
N HIS A 188 13.94 -1.33 17.05
CA HIS A 188 12.49 -1.21 16.95
C HIS A 188 11.97 -1.60 15.56
N ARG A 189 12.69 -1.21 14.50
CA ARG A 189 12.35 -1.56 13.12
C ARG A 189 12.42 -3.06 12.89
N THR A 190 13.50 -3.71 13.33
CA THR A 190 13.65 -5.18 13.23
C THR A 190 12.52 -5.90 13.96
N ARG A 191 12.24 -5.53 15.22
CA ARG A 191 11.11 -6.11 15.99
C ARG A 191 9.78 -5.91 15.28
N SER A 192 9.50 -4.71 14.78
CA SER A 192 8.25 -4.42 14.08
C SER A 192 8.09 -5.26 12.80
N HIS A 193 9.18 -5.53 12.08
CA HIS A 193 9.16 -6.43 10.93
C HIS A 193 8.88 -7.88 11.33
N ASP A 194 9.52 -8.36 12.39
CA ASP A 194 9.30 -9.71 12.90
C ASP A 194 7.86 -9.90 13.41
N ASP A 195 7.34 -8.92 14.14
CA ASP A 195 5.95 -8.89 14.62
C ASP A 195 4.96 -8.92 13.45
N LEU A 196 5.14 -8.07 12.43
CA LEU A 196 4.28 -8.09 11.24
C LEU A 196 4.31 -9.43 10.52
N ARG A 197 5.50 -10.01 10.33
CA ARG A 197 5.66 -11.31 9.68
C ARG A 197 4.97 -12.41 10.49
N SER A 198 5.05 -12.35 11.82
CA SER A 198 4.34 -13.29 12.71
C SER A 198 2.82 -13.15 12.58
N ILE A 199 2.30 -11.92 12.55
CA ILE A 199 0.86 -11.65 12.36
C ILE A 199 0.39 -12.15 10.99
N GLN A 200 1.13 -11.84 9.91
CA GLN A 200 0.81 -12.30 8.56
C GLN A 200 0.72 -13.83 8.50
N ARG A 201 1.69 -14.53 9.10
CA ARG A 201 1.71 -15.99 9.17
C ARG A 201 0.49 -16.53 9.93
N ALA A 202 0.21 -16.00 11.12
CA ALA A 202 -0.92 -16.42 11.94
C ALA A 202 -2.28 -16.19 11.26
N VAL A 203 -2.42 -15.11 10.48
CA VAL A 203 -3.62 -14.86 9.67
C VAL A 203 -3.69 -15.84 8.50
N GLY A 204 -2.57 -16.09 7.80
CA GLY A 204 -2.48 -17.09 6.74
C GLY A 204 -2.89 -18.49 7.23
N GLU A 205 -2.44 -18.90 8.42
CA GLU A 205 -2.78 -20.20 9.02
C GLU A 205 -4.29 -20.33 9.29
N LYS A 206 -4.92 -19.26 9.79
CA LYS A 206 -6.37 -19.22 10.01
C LYS A 206 -7.15 -19.33 8.70
N ILE A 207 -6.69 -18.63 7.65
CA ILE A 207 -7.32 -18.69 6.32
C ILE A 207 -7.16 -20.09 5.73
N ALA A 208 -5.96 -20.67 5.80
CA ALA A 208 -5.70 -22.02 5.32
C ALA A 208 -6.58 -23.05 6.04
N ALA A 209 -6.65 -22.99 7.37
CA ALA A 209 -7.53 -23.84 8.16
C ALA A 209 -9.01 -23.69 7.75
N HIS A 210 -9.46 -22.46 7.52
CA HIS A 210 -10.81 -22.18 7.03
C HIS A 210 -11.04 -22.81 5.63
N TRP A 211 -10.11 -22.65 4.70
CA TRP A 211 -10.21 -23.25 3.36
C TRP A 211 -10.31 -24.77 3.41
N ILE A 212 -9.49 -25.42 4.25
CA ILE A 212 -9.52 -26.88 4.42
C ILE A 212 -10.83 -27.33 5.09
N SER A 213 -11.30 -26.60 6.10
CA SER A 213 -12.57 -26.92 6.78
C SER A 213 -13.78 -26.86 5.84
N ASN A 214 -13.74 -25.98 4.83
CA ASN A 214 -14.79 -25.85 3.81
C ASN A 214 -14.55 -26.67 2.54
N ARG A 215 -13.50 -27.50 2.52
CA ARG A 215 -13.18 -28.35 1.36
C ARG A 215 -14.33 -29.29 0.97
N PRO A 216 -15.08 -29.91 1.90
CA PRO A 216 -16.21 -30.76 1.53
C PRO A 216 -17.29 -30.03 0.72
N GLN A 217 -17.74 -28.84 1.16
CA GLN A 217 -18.75 -28.09 0.40
C GLN A 217 -18.21 -27.65 -0.97
N ARG A 218 -16.91 -27.36 -1.07
CA ARG A 218 -16.28 -27.05 -2.35
C ARG A 218 -16.28 -28.24 -3.30
N ILE A 219 -16.06 -29.45 -2.80
CA ILE A 219 -16.14 -30.68 -3.61
C ILE A 219 -17.57 -30.85 -4.14
N GLU A 220 -18.57 -30.77 -3.27
CA GLU A 220 -19.99 -30.87 -3.67
C GLU A 220 -20.36 -29.84 -4.73
N TRP A 221 -19.88 -28.60 -4.59
CA TRP A 221 -20.11 -27.55 -5.58
C TRP A 221 -19.44 -27.85 -6.93
N VAL A 222 -18.23 -28.42 -6.94
CA VAL A 222 -17.55 -28.82 -8.17
C VAL A 222 -18.31 -29.96 -8.86
N ASP A 223 -18.75 -30.97 -8.11
CA ASP A 223 -19.50 -32.13 -8.64
C ASP A 223 -20.84 -31.71 -9.28
N GLN A 224 -21.42 -30.59 -8.83
CA GLN A 224 -22.63 -30.01 -9.44
C GLN A 224 -22.37 -29.32 -10.78
N ILE A 225 -21.16 -28.81 -11.01
CA ILE A 225 -20.78 -28.08 -12.24
C ILE A 225 -20.18 -29.03 -13.28
N VAL A 226 -19.37 -29.99 -12.82
CA VAL A 226 -18.69 -30.98 -13.65
C VAL A 226 -19.33 -32.34 -13.38
N PRO A 227 -20.47 -32.66 -14.04
CA PRO A 227 -21.17 -33.93 -13.87
C PRO A 227 -20.40 -35.12 -14.47
#